data_AF-A0A3Q4AG20-F1
#
_entry.id   AF-A0A3Q4AG20-F1
#
_cell.length_a   1.000
_cell.length_b   1.000
_cell.length_c   1.000
_cell.angle_alpha   90.00
_cell.angle_beta   90.00
_cell.angle_gamma   90.00
#
_symmetry.space_group_name_H-M   'P 1'
#
loop_
_entity.id
_entity.type
_entity.pdbx_description
1 polymer ?
#
loop_
_entity_poly.entity_id
_entity_poly.type
_entity_poly.pdbx_seq_one_letter_code
_entity_poly.pdbx_strand_id
1 'polypeptide(L)'
;LSSTQQVSSKLDLKAYGVNTLVRVCAATYDKAPVEQEGIHVLDWPFEDGSAPPDQVVDDWLNLLQAKFRDEPGSCVAVHCVAGLGRAPVLVALALIECGMEYEDAVHFIRQKRRGAFNSKQLLYLENYKAKLCLRSKDANGQSCCIQ
;
A
#
# COMPACT_ATOMS: atom_id res chain seq x y z
N LEU A 1 -12.57 -23.27 -3.14
CA LEU A 1 -11.98 -22.41 -2.08
C LEU A 1 -12.96 -21.24 -1.83
N SER A 2 -14.18 -21.61 -1.44
CA SER A 2 -14.81 -21.36 -0.14
C SER A 2 -15.09 -19.87 0.13
N SER A 3 -16.33 -19.49 -0.16
CA SER A 3 -16.95 -18.17 -0.01
C SER A 3 -16.82 -17.57 1.40
N THR A 4 -16.40 -18.34 2.40
CA THR A 4 -16.24 -17.91 3.79
C THR A 4 -15.02 -17.00 4.02
N GLN A 5 -13.95 -17.14 3.24
CA GLN A 5 -12.73 -16.33 3.43
C GLN A 5 -12.90 -14.89 2.91
N GLN A 6 -13.78 -14.67 1.92
CA GLN A 6 -14.07 -13.35 1.36
C GLN A 6 -15.01 -12.50 2.23
N VAL A 7 -15.81 -13.11 3.11
CA VAL A 7 -16.76 -12.39 3.97
C VAL A 7 -16.06 -11.80 5.20
N SER A 8 -15.10 -12.54 5.78
CA SER A 8 -14.33 -12.05 6.94
C SER A 8 -13.49 -10.82 6.59
N SER A 9 -12.88 -10.78 5.40
CA SER A 9 -12.05 -9.65 4.97
C SER A 9 -12.84 -8.36 4.71
N LYS A 10 -14.14 -8.43 4.40
CA LYS A 10 -14.94 -7.25 4.07
C LYS A 10 -15.35 -6.44 5.30
N LEU A 11 -15.75 -7.11 6.39
CA LEU A 11 -16.10 -6.44 7.64
C LEU A 11 -14.89 -5.73 8.24
N ASP A 12 -13.71 -6.36 8.15
CA ASP A 12 -12.48 -5.81 8.68
C ASP A 12 -12.09 -4.51 7.96
N LEU A 13 -12.18 -4.46 6.62
CA LEU A 13 -11.83 -3.25 5.84
C LEU A 13 -12.65 -2.02 6.24
N LYS A 14 -13.96 -2.20 6.49
CA LYS A 14 -14.82 -1.10 6.96
C LYS A 14 -14.49 -0.66 8.38
N ALA A 15 -14.14 -1.59 9.27
CA ALA A 15 -13.73 -1.26 10.63
C ALA A 15 -12.46 -0.39 10.67
N TYR A 16 -11.57 -0.55 9.68
CA TYR A 16 -10.37 0.29 9.51
C TYR A 16 -10.59 1.55 8.66
N GLY A 17 -11.83 1.84 8.25
CA GLY A 17 -12.15 3.03 7.44
C GLY A 17 -11.56 3.00 6.03
N VAL A 18 -11.28 1.80 5.50
CA VAL A 18 -10.68 1.65 4.16
C VAL A 18 -11.67 2.10 3.10
N ASN A 19 -11.25 3.03 2.24
CA ASN A 19 -12.05 3.51 1.11
C ASN A 19 -11.52 3.01 -0.24
N THR A 20 -10.26 2.59 -0.30
CA THR A 20 -9.61 2.10 -1.51
C THR A 20 -8.82 0.83 -1.22
N LEU A 21 -9.00 -0.19 -2.04
CA LEU A 21 -8.32 -1.49 -1.95
C LEU A 21 -7.50 -1.72 -3.22
N VAL A 22 -6.18 -1.83 -3.08
CA VAL A 22 -5.25 -2.16 -4.16
C VAL A 22 -4.89 -3.64 -4.12
N ARG A 23 -5.15 -4.35 -5.22
CA ARG A 23 -4.81 -5.76 -5.42
C ARG A 23 -3.55 -5.84 -6.27
N VAL A 24 -2.46 -6.35 -5.69
CA VAL A 24 -1.16 -6.47 -6.39
C VAL A 24 -0.87 -7.88 -6.90
N CYS A 25 -1.88 -8.75 -6.84
CA CYS A 25 -1.79 -10.16 -7.21
C CYS A 25 -2.98 -10.50 -8.11
N ALA A 26 -2.85 -11.57 -8.91
CA ALA A 26 -3.91 -11.99 -9.82
C ALA A 26 -5.26 -12.09 -9.08
N ALA A 27 -6.33 -11.58 -9.70
CA ALA A 27 -7.64 -11.54 -9.09
C ALA A 27 -8.13 -12.95 -8.75
N THR A 28 -8.25 -13.26 -7.46
CA THR A 28 -8.73 -14.56 -6.97
C THR A 28 -10.21 -14.53 -6.58
N TYR A 29 -10.83 -13.35 -6.59
CA TYR A 29 -12.24 -13.13 -6.25
C TYR A 29 -12.83 -11.93 -7.02
N ASP A 30 -14.16 -11.90 -7.13
CA ASP A 30 -14.89 -10.80 -7.75
C ASP A 30 -14.84 -9.55 -6.86
N LYS A 31 -14.59 -8.40 -7.47
CA LYS A 31 -14.51 -7.10 -6.79
C LYS A 31 -15.88 -6.44 -6.59
N ALA A 32 -16.90 -6.85 -7.36
CA ALA A 32 -18.24 -6.25 -7.30
C ALA A 32 -18.82 -6.20 -5.86
N PRO A 33 -18.66 -7.24 -5.02
CA PRO A 33 -19.15 -7.20 -3.64
C PRO A 33 -18.36 -6.29 -2.70
N VAL A 34 -17.16 -5.84 -3.06
CA VAL A 34 -16.36 -4.86 -2.30
C VAL A 34 -16.71 -3.45 -2.78
N GLU A 35 -16.90 -3.29 -4.09
CA GLU A 35 -17.34 -2.04 -4.71
C GLU A 35 -18.77 -1.65 -4.29
N GLN A 36 -19.68 -2.63 -4.13
CA GLN A 36 -21.03 -2.41 -3.58
C GLN A 36 -21.03 -1.81 -2.17
N GLU A 37 -19.96 -2.04 -1.42
CA GLU A 37 -19.82 -1.55 -0.05
C GLU A 37 -19.21 -0.13 0.00
N GLY A 38 -18.94 0.47 -1.17
CA GLY A 38 -18.35 1.80 -1.32
C GLY A 38 -16.83 1.83 -1.33
N ILE A 39 -16.17 0.67 -1.45
CA ILE A 39 -14.71 0.56 -1.47
C ILE A 39 -14.24 0.43 -2.93
N HIS A 40 -13.42 1.37 -3.39
CA HIS A 40 -12.89 1.32 -4.75
C HIS A 40 -11.78 0.26 -4.86
N VAL A 41 -11.87 -0.65 -5.84
CA VAL A 41 -10.89 -1.73 -6.02
C VAL A 41 -10.05 -1.52 -7.27
N LEU A 42 -8.73 -1.45 -7.09
CA LEU A 42 -7.73 -1.28 -8.14
C LEU A 42 -6.90 -2.56 -8.31
N ASP A 43 -6.60 -2.93 -9.56
CA ASP A 43 -5.88 -4.14 -9.92
C ASP A 43 -4.55 -3.82 -10.59
N TRP A 44 -3.44 -3.97 -9.86
CA TRP A 44 -2.08 -3.73 -10.36
C TRP A 44 -1.18 -4.96 -10.13
N PRO A 45 -1.46 -6.09 -10.79
CA PRO A 45 -0.72 -7.31 -10.60
C PRO A 45 0.73 -7.17 -11.08
N PHE A 46 1.69 -7.64 -10.28
CA PHE A 46 3.09 -7.79 -10.69
C PHE A 46 3.70 -9.09 -10.18
N GLU A 47 4.87 -9.44 -10.73
CA GLU A 47 5.56 -10.70 -10.45
C GLU A 47 5.96 -10.83 -8.98
N ASP A 48 5.87 -12.05 -8.44
CA ASP A 48 6.19 -12.29 -7.03
C ASP A 48 7.70 -12.25 -6.78
N GLY A 49 8.08 -11.62 -5.67
CA GLY A 49 9.48 -11.51 -5.28
C GLY A 49 10.38 -10.66 -6.18
N SER A 50 9.83 -10.00 -7.20
CA SER A 50 10.50 -8.96 -7.96
C SER A 50 10.29 -7.58 -7.33
N ALA A 51 11.02 -6.58 -7.84
CA ALA A 51 10.66 -5.19 -7.62
C ALA A 51 9.34 -4.86 -8.35
N PRO A 52 8.54 -3.92 -7.84
CA PRO A 52 7.37 -3.42 -8.56
C PRO A 52 7.80 -2.70 -9.84
N PRO A 53 7.07 -2.86 -10.97
CA PRO A 53 7.31 -2.09 -12.18
C PRO A 53 7.13 -0.59 -11.95
N ASP A 54 7.89 0.24 -12.66
CA ASP A 54 7.83 1.71 -12.51
C ASP A 54 6.41 2.27 -12.67
N GLN A 55 5.64 1.74 -13.63
CA GLN A 55 4.24 2.13 -13.82
C GLN A 55 3.38 1.89 -12.57
N VAL A 56 3.56 0.74 -11.91
CA VAL A 56 2.81 0.40 -10.68
C VAL A 56 3.21 1.31 -9.53
N VAL A 57 4.49 1.67 -9.45
CA VAL A 57 5.00 2.63 -8.46
C VAL A 57 4.38 4.00 -8.71
N ASP A 58 4.43 4.50 -9.94
CA ASP A 58 3.92 5.83 -10.27
C ASP A 58 2.40 5.90 -10.05
N ASP A 59 1.64 4.88 -10.46
CA ASP A 59 0.19 4.79 -10.19
C ASP A 59 -0.13 4.73 -8.70
N TRP A 60 0.67 3.99 -7.92
CA TRP A 60 0.53 3.93 -6.47
C TRP A 60 0.77 5.28 -5.81
N LEU A 61 1.84 5.96 -6.18
CA LEU A 61 2.19 7.26 -5.60
C LEU A 61 1.17 8.34 -5.99
N ASN A 62 0.68 8.33 -7.23
CA ASN A 62 -0.38 9.24 -7.68
C ASN A 62 -1.69 8.98 -6.92
N LEU A 63 -2.04 7.70 -6.68
CA LEU A 63 -3.21 7.34 -5.88
C LEU A 63 -3.09 7.87 -4.45
N LEU A 64 -1.95 7.66 -3.80
CA LEU A 64 -1.71 8.16 -2.44
C LEU A 64 -1.78 9.68 -2.38
N GLN A 65 -1.14 10.36 -3.34
CA GLN A 65 -1.16 11.82 -3.41
C GLN A 65 -2.59 12.35 -3.57
N ALA A 66 -3.38 11.78 -4.48
CA ALA A 66 -4.77 12.17 -4.67
C ALA A 66 -5.60 11.90 -3.42
N LYS A 67 -5.52 10.68 -2.86
CA LYS A 67 -6.34 10.26 -1.73
C LYS A 67 -6.04 11.05 -0.47
N PHE A 68 -4.77 11.18 -0.10
CA PHE A 68 -4.41 11.89 1.12
C PHE A 68 -4.52 13.41 1.01
N ARG A 69 -4.45 13.98 -0.20
CA ARG A 69 -4.69 15.40 -0.43
C ARG A 69 -6.17 15.75 -0.40
N ASP A 70 -6.99 14.96 -1.08
CA ASP A 70 -8.40 15.27 -1.29
C ASP A 70 -9.27 14.80 -0.11
N GLU A 71 -8.85 13.74 0.59
CA GLU A 71 -9.57 13.12 1.70
C GLU A 71 -8.64 12.91 2.92
N PRO A 72 -8.38 13.95 3.73
CA PRO A 72 -7.61 13.80 4.98
C PRO A 72 -8.26 12.74 5.89
N GLY A 73 -7.50 11.69 6.22
CA GLY A 73 -8.01 10.52 6.97
C GLY A 73 -8.49 9.35 6.10
N SER A 74 -8.30 9.41 4.78
CA SER A 74 -8.51 8.27 3.89
C SER A 74 -7.60 7.09 4.26
N CYS A 75 -8.14 5.88 4.24
CA CYS A 75 -7.35 4.66 4.45
C CYS A 75 -7.29 3.84 3.17
N VAL A 76 -6.07 3.55 2.71
CA VAL A 76 -5.80 2.72 1.52
C VAL A 76 -5.24 1.38 1.98
N ALA A 77 -5.94 0.30 1.63
CA ALA A 77 -5.49 -1.05 1.91
C ALA A 77 -4.78 -1.65 0.68
N VAL A 78 -3.69 -2.37 0.92
CA VAL A 78 -2.98 -3.13 -0.12
C VAL A 78 -3.02 -4.61 0.23
N HIS A 79 -3.46 -5.45 -0.71
CA HIS A 79 -3.52 -6.88 -0.49
C HIS A 79 -2.79 -7.67 -1.59
N CYS A 80 -2.18 -8.77 -1.17
CA CYS A 80 -1.81 -9.88 -2.04
C CYS A 80 -2.54 -11.16 -1.59
N VAL A 81 -2.34 -12.28 -2.29
CA VAL A 81 -2.91 -13.60 -1.97
C VAL A 81 -2.43 -14.11 -0.60
N ALA A 82 -1.12 -14.09 -0.34
CA ALA A 82 -0.54 -14.56 0.92
C ALA A 82 -0.12 -13.41 1.86
N GLY A 83 -0.17 -12.16 1.40
CA GLY A 83 0.31 -10.98 2.15
C GLY A 83 1.82 -10.96 2.41
N LEU A 84 2.59 -11.70 1.62
CA LEU A 84 4.06 -11.75 1.68
C LEU A 84 4.63 -11.18 0.37
N GLY A 85 5.76 -10.46 0.46
CA GLY A 85 6.50 -9.97 -0.70
C GLY A 85 5.93 -8.68 -1.30
N ARG A 86 4.84 -8.76 -2.08
CA ARG A 86 4.43 -7.66 -2.98
C ARG A 86 3.80 -6.47 -2.27
N ALA A 87 2.79 -6.72 -1.44
CA ALA A 87 2.07 -5.66 -0.72
C ALA A 87 2.98 -4.87 0.25
N PRO A 88 3.86 -5.51 1.05
CA PRO A 88 4.79 -4.79 1.92
C PRO A 88 5.71 -3.80 1.20
N VAL A 89 6.11 -4.07 -0.05
CA VAL A 89 6.98 -3.16 -0.82
C VAL A 89 6.27 -1.85 -1.14
N LEU A 90 5.00 -1.88 -1.57
CA LEU A 90 4.24 -0.65 -1.80
C LEU A 90 4.03 0.17 -0.52
N VAL A 91 3.79 -0.52 0.60
CA VAL A 91 3.68 0.14 1.91
C VAL A 91 5.02 0.78 2.32
N ALA A 92 6.15 0.11 2.08
CA ALA A 92 7.47 0.69 2.35
C ALA A 92 7.73 1.92 1.49
N LEU A 93 7.38 1.90 0.20
CA LEU A 93 7.48 3.06 -0.68
C LEU A 93 6.66 4.25 -0.16
N ALA A 94 5.44 4.00 0.32
CA ALA A 94 4.59 5.04 0.91
C ALA A 94 5.26 5.69 2.14
N LEU A 95 5.82 4.87 3.04
CA LEU A 95 6.53 5.36 4.23
C LEU A 95 7.76 6.19 3.85
N ILE A 96 8.54 5.73 2.87
CA ILE A 96 9.73 6.43 2.38
C ILE A 96 9.34 7.78 1.77
N GLU A 97 8.27 7.83 0.98
CA GLU A 97 7.76 9.08 0.40
C GLU A 97 7.20 10.05 1.46
N CYS A 98 6.72 9.54 2.60
CA CYS A 98 6.38 10.35 3.77
C CYS A 98 7.61 10.87 4.55
N GLY A 99 8.82 10.50 4.13
CA GLY A 99 10.09 10.94 4.70
C GLY A 99 10.67 10.02 5.77
N MET A 100 10.24 8.75 5.81
CA MET A 100 10.88 7.71 6.62
C MET A 100 12.11 7.16 5.88
N GLU A 101 13.20 6.86 6.59
CA GLU A 101 14.33 6.16 5.98
C GLU A 101 13.93 4.70 5.65
N TYR A 102 14.58 4.11 4.64
CA TYR A 102 14.16 2.79 4.16
C TYR A 102 14.38 1.71 5.22
N GLU A 103 15.43 1.83 6.04
CA GLU A 103 15.73 0.94 7.16
C GLU A 103 14.61 0.95 8.20
N ASP A 104 14.13 2.14 8.55
CA ASP A 104 13.03 2.35 9.49
C ASP A 104 11.71 1.81 8.93
N ALA A 105 11.43 2.07 7.65
CA ALA A 105 10.24 1.54 6.97
C ALA A 105 10.25 0.00 6.95
N VAL A 106 11.38 -0.60 6.60
CA VAL A 106 11.57 -2.05 6.62
C VAL A 106 11.43 -2.61 8.03
N HIS A 107 12.01 -1.95 9.03
CA HIS A 107 11.94 -2.37 10.43
C HIS A 107 10.49 -2.31 10.94
N PHE A 108 9.79 -1.20 10.72
CA PHE A 108 8.40 -0.99 11.10
C PHE A 108 7.48 -2.08 10.55
N ILE A 109 7.63 -2.40 9.26
CA ILE A 109 6.83 -3.45 8.62
C ILE A 109 7.20 -4.83 9.17
N ARG A 110 8.47 -5.11 9.43
CA ARG A 110 8.92 -6.39 10.01
C ARG A 110 8.45 -6.61 11.44
N GLN A 111 8.24 -5.55 12.22
CA GLN A 111 7.63 -5.65 13.56
C GLN A 111 6.20 -6.19 13.49
N LYS A 112 5.43 -5.78 12.49
CA LYS A 112 4.05 -6.26 12.27
C LYS A 112 4.01 -7.61 11.56
N ARG A 113 4.96 -7.86 10.65
CA ARG A 113 5.02 -9.11 9.86
C ARG A 113 6.44 -9.55 9.59
N ARG A 114 6.90 -10.56 10.34
CA ARG A 114 8.22 -11.18 10.13
C ARG A 114 8.29 -11.79 8.72
N GLY A 115 9.41 -11.57 8.03
CA GLY A 115 9.62 -12.10 6.68
C GLY A 115 8.89 -11.36 5.55
N ALA A 116 8.46 -10.11 5.77
CA ALA A 116 7.73 -9.33 4.78
C ALA A 116 8.49 -9.07 3.46
N PHE A 117 9.83 -9.04 3.49
CA PHE A 117 10.69 -8.70 2.37
C PHE A 117 11.73 -9.78 2.09
N ASN A 118 12.02 -10.00 0.80
CA ASN A 118 13.15 -10.80 0.34
C ASN A 118 14.39 -9.90 0.04
N SER A 119 15.55 -10.52 -0.23
CA SER A 119 16.79 -9.78 -0.50
C SER A 119 16.75 -8.86 -1.72
N LYS A 120 16.06 -9.25 -2.80
CA LYS A 120 15.92 -8.41 -4.01
C LYS A 120 15.09 -7.16 -3.73
N GLN A 121 14.05 -7.30 -2.92
CA GLN A 121 13.16 -6.21 -2.53
C GLN A 121 13.85 -5.25 -1.56
N LEU A 122 14.67 -5.76 -0.65
CA LEU A 122 15.51 -4.91 0.22
C LEU A 122 16.50 -4.10 -0.60
N LEU A 123 17.19 -4.73 -1.55
CA LEU A 123 18.11 -4.03 -2.45
C LEU A 123 17.39 -2.96 -3.29
N TYR A 124 16.16 -3.24 -3.73
CA TYR A 124 15.33 -2.25 -4.41
C TYR A 124 15.01 -1.05 -3.52
N LEU A 125 14.57 -1.29 -2.27
CA LEU A 125 14.22 -0.23 -1.31
C LEU A 125 15.44 0.60 -0.89
N GLU A 126 16.61 -0.04 -0.74
CA GLU A 126 17.89 0.63 -0.45
C GLU A 126 18.32 1.59 -1.57
N ASN A 127 18.08 1.22 -2.83
CA ASN A 127 18.40 2.06 -3.98
C ASN A 127 17.27 3.02 -4.39
N TYR A 128 16.11 2.93 -3.74
CA TYR A 128 14.96 3.76 -4.05
C TYR A 128 15.21 5.21 -3.61
N LYS A 129 14.88 6.15 -4.49
CA LYS A 129 14.93 7.58 -4.19
C LYS A 129 13.53 8.15 -4.27
N ALA A 130 13.11 8.82 -3.19
CA ALA A 130 11.80 9.45 -3.13
C ALA A 130 11.59 10.42 -4.30
N LYS A 131 10.47 10.28 -5.01
CA LYS A 131 10.14 11.02 -6.23
C LYS A 131 9.19 12.18 -5.97
N LEU A 132 8.19 11.98 -5.11
CA LEU A 132 7.07 12.92 -4.94
C LEU A 132 7.13 13.70 -3.62
N CYS A 133 7.84 13.20 -2.60
CA CYS A 133 7.89 13.78 -1.26
C CYS A 133 6.48 14.12 -0.77
N LEU A 134 5.73 13.09 -0.34
CA LEU A 134 4.34 13.20 0.10
C LEU A 134 4.15 14.07 1.36
N ARG A 135 5.22 14.69 1.89
CA ARG A 135 5.12 15.70 2.94
C ARG A 135 4.43 16.95 2.39
N SER A 136 3.20 17.18 2.81
CA SER A 136 2.62 18.51 2.72
C SER A 136 3.36 19.44 3.70
N LYS A 137 3.85 20.57 3.20
CA LYS A 137 4.26 21.68 4.06
C LYS A 137 3.01 22.49 4.35
N ASP A 138 2.56 22.49 5.60
CA ASP A 138 1.58 23.49 6.03
C ASP A 138 2.19 24.90 5.91
N ALA A 139 1.35 25.93 5.78
CA ALA A 139 1.77 27.34 5.65
C ALA A 139 2.68 27.85 6.81
N ASN A 140 2.78 27.08 7.89
CA ASN A 140 3.66 27.32 9.04
C ASN A 140 4.99 26.54 9.01
N GLY A 141 5.31 25.82 7.93
CA GLY A 141 6.58 25.10 7.81
C GLY A 141 6.70 23.83 8.66
N GLN A 142 5.60 23.36 9.27
CA GLN A 142 5.57 22.04 9.88
C GLN A 142 5.38 20.97 8.80
N SER A 143 6.28 19.99 8.81
CA SER A 143 6.21 18.79 7.99
C SER A 143 5.22 17.83 8.65
N CYS A 144 3.97 17.83 8.22
CA CYS A 144 3.03 16.81 8.66
C CYS A 144 3.31 15.51 7.90
N CYS A 145 3.71 14.48 8.64
CA CYS A 145 3.66 13.12 8.13
C CYS A 145 2.17 12.81 7.95
N ILE A 146 1.75 12.45 6.74
CA ILE A 146 0.39 11.97 6.51
C ILE A 146 0.25 10.70 7.37
N GLN A 147 -0.60 10.77 8.41
CA GLN A 147 -0.69 9.81 9.50
C GLN A 147 -1.79 8.78 9.27
#